data_AF-A0A7C1TKJ2-F1
#
_entry.id   AF-A0A7C1TKJ2-F1
#
_cell.length_a   1.000
_cell.length_b   1.000
_cell.length_c   1.000
_cell.angle_alpha   90.00
_cell.angle_beta   90.00
_cell.angle_gamma   90.00
#
_symmetry.space_group_name_H-M   'P 1'
#
loop_
_entity.id
_entity.type
_entity.pdbx_description
1 polymer ?
#
loop_
_entity_poly.entity_id
_entity_poly.type
_entity_poly.pdbx_seq_one_letter_code
_entity_poly.pdbx_strand_id
1 'polypeptide(L)'
;MFLPLHKRPDWRNPPLVTLALILVLVAVHAVAQKNDREFENTAYRYYFTSGLAMQEIPAYIRFLRQRGLQERAEKLVAAIKLDRKRGLYGAFQLMQGDGRFLEALTASRIITPQNPNYAQWQAQRTRFEDLLSHSLAWRLGLKPYDVKPLALVTHIFLHADYWHLGVNLLFLFMFGFTLEYLIGRFKLLLLFLLAGVLSGAAYVLLEPESARWGIGASGAIGGLAGAYAIVFGMRKINLFYTLVFYFDRIRLPAIVLLPIWLAYELIDFVVLKNSINNIAHMAGLISGAFMGMAFKSGEKLDTDYLDAEQKQREYHRAVGRARQYLSNMEFTLAHEQLLELNQQYPDDREILHLLFGLSKLDEFATEIHRWAETIFRLDGNDPLTSRFVHSVFMEYLKIVGKLTHIGVDTRLRLLRRLAGIDALDSAETVLNEITSDRDMAAQVPTCLLVVINAAEKRGHRERAARLREQLLSHFPDSEEARLLGNMKQPV
;
A
#
# COMPACT_ATOMS: atom_id res chain seq x y z
N MET A 1 -3.73 9.34 14.07
CA MET A 1 -3.90 9.08 12.63
C MET A 1 -3.46 7.66 12.33
N PHE A 2 -4.39 6.79 11.95
CA PHE A 2 -4.13 5.37 11.67
C PHE A 2 -3.72 5.15 10.21
N LEU A 3 -2.46 4.73 10.00
CA LEU A 3 -1.85 4.49 8.69
C LEU A 3 -1.62 2.99 8.42
N PRO A 4 -2.50 2.31 7.65
CA PRO A 4 -2.21 0.99 7.10
C PRO A 4 -1.09 1.03 6.04
N LEU A 5 0.08 0.48 6.37
CA LEU A 5 1.12 0.13 5.40
C LEU A 5 1.22 -1.39 5.36
N HIS A 6 0.87 -2.02 4.24
CA HIS A 6 0.86 -3.49 4.13
C HIS A 6 1.98 -4.08 3.25
N LYS A 7 2.57 -3.35 2.28
CA LYS A 7 3.81 -3.75 1.57
C LYS A 7 4.56 -2.53 1.02
N ARG A 8 5.85 -2.71 0.67
CA ARG A 8 6.57 -1.79 -0.21
C ARG A 8 5.95 -1.87 -1.62
N PRO A 9 5.83 -0.75 -2.36
CA PRO A 9 5.31 -0.78 -3.71
C PRO A 9 6.04 -1.78 -4.61
N ASP A 10 5.32 -2.72 -5.22
CA ASP A 10 5.86 -3.51 -6.33
C ASP A 10 5.78 -2.68 -7.61
N TRP A 11 6.89 -2.08 -7.98
CA TRP A 11 7.00 -1.23 -9.16
C TRP A 11 6.91 -2.00 -10.49
N ARG A 12 6.82 -3.34 -10.47
CA ARG A 12 6.52 -4.14 -11.67
C ARG A 12 5.06 -4.00 -12.11
N ASN A 13 4.15 -3.67 -11.19
CA ASN A 13 2.76 -3.33 -11.50
C ASN A 13 2.31 -2.11 -10.69
N PRO A 14 2.71 -0.89 -11.11
CA PRO A 14 2.42 0.32 -10.35
C PRO A 14 0.91 0.64 -10.33
N PRO A 15 0.41 1.31 -9.29
CA PRO A 15 -1.00 1.72 -9.17
C PRO A 15 -1.28 2.94 -10.05
N LEU A 16 -1.37 2.71 -11.36
CA LEU A 16 -1.49 3.76 -12.36
C LEU A 16 -2.70 4.68 -12.13
N VAL A 17 -3.84 4.15 -11.70
CA VAL A 17 -5.05 4.96 -11.46
C VAL A 17 -4.88 5.83 -10.22
N THR A 18 -4.34 5.28 -9.14
CA THR A 18 -4.04 6.03 -7.92
C THR A 18 -3.07 7.18 -8.22
N LEU A 19 -1.99 6.89 -8.95
CA LEU A 19 -1.01 7.90 -9.35
C LEU A 19 -1.62 8.94 -10.30
N ALA A 20 -2.45 8.52 -11.26
CA ALA A 20 -3.15 9.44 -12.16
C ALA A 20 -4.11 10.36 -11.40
N LEU A 21 -4.87 9.84 -10.43
CA LEU A 21 -5.73 10.65 -9.56
C LEU A 21 -4.91 11.66 -8.75
N ILE A 22 -3.80 11.22 -8.14
CA ILE A 22 -2.87 12.13 -7.44
C ILE A 22 -2.40 13.26 -8.36
N LEU A 23 -1.95 12.92 -9.57
CA LEU A 23 -1.49 13.92 -10.55
C LEU A 23 -2.60 14.88 -10.95
N VAL A 24 -3.82 14.40 -11.16
CA VAL A 24 -4.99 15.25 -11.47
C VAL A 24 -5.29 16.19 -10.31
N LEU A 25 -5.34 15.71 -9.06
CA LEU A 25 -5.60 16.55 -7.89
C LEU A 25 -4.51 17.62 -7.72
N VAL A 26 -3.25 17.26 -7.91
CA VAL A 26 -2.13 18.21 -7.88
C VAL A 26 -2.25 19.24 -9.00
N ALA A 27 -2.54 18.81 -10.24
CA ALA A 27 -2.66 19.70 -11.39
C ALA A 27 -3.83 20.69 -11.22
N VAL A 28 -4.99 20.21 -10.78
CA VAL A 28 -6.16 21.07 -10.51
C VAL A 28 -5.81 22.11 -9.45
N HIS A 29 -5.18 21.70 -8.34
CA HIS A 29 -4.86 22.66 -7.27
C HIS A 29 -3.74 23.64 -7.66
N ALA A 30 -2.64 23.14 -8.22
CA ALA A 30 -1.44 23.93 -8.50
C ALA A 30 -1.57 24.83 -9.74
N VAL A 31 -2.42 24.45 -10.70
CA VAL A 31 -2.61 25.19 -11.95
C VAL A 31 -3.97 25.88 -11.97
N ALA A 32 -5.06 25.13 -11.81
CA ALA A 32 -6.40 25.66 -12.01
C ALA A 32 -6.91 26.49 -10.82
N GLN A 33 -6.52 26.14 -9.58
CA GLN A 33 -6.86 26.87 -8.35
C GLN A 33 -5.77 27.84 -7.87
N LYS A 34 -4.69 28.03 -8.65
CA LYS A 34 -3.49 28.77 -8.24
C LYS A 34 -3.81 30.15 -7.63
N ASN A 35 -4.80 30.85 -8.19
CA ASN A 35 -5.16 32.23 -7.83
C ASN A 35 -6.49 32.33 -7.07
N ASP A 36 -7.17 31.21 -6.75
CA ASP A 36 -8.51 31.23 -6.11
C ASP A 36 -8.52 32.09 -4.84
N ARG A 37 -7.50 31.93 -4.00
CA ARG A 37 -7.36 32.68 -2.74
C ARG A 37 -7.18 34.18 -2.95
N GLU A 38 -6.51 34.59 -4.02
CA GLU A 38 -6.32 36.00 -4.36
C GLU A 38 -7.63 36.63 -4.85
N PHE A 39 -8.37 35.91 -5.70
CA PHE A 39 -9.69 36.33 -6.17
C PHE A 39 -10.68 36.47 -5.01
N GLU A 40 -10.72 35.49 -4.11
CA GLU A 40 -11.57 35.53 -2.92
C GLU A 40 -11.20 36.67 -1.98
N ASN A 41 -9.91 36.87 -1.70
CA ASN A 41 -9.45 37.99 -0.88
C ASN A 41 -9.83 39.35 -1.48
N THR A 42 -9.76 39.48 -2.81
CA THR A 42 -10.15 40.68 -3.54
C THR A 42 -11.66 40.93 -3.42
N ALA A 43 -12.47 39.89 -3.62
CA ALA A 43 -13.91 39.95 -3.44
C ALA A 43 -14.29 40.33 -1.99
N TYR A 44 -13.70 39.67 -0.99
CA TYR A 44 -13.99 39.95 0.42
C TYR A 44 -13.57 41.36 0.83
N ARG A 45 -12.41 41.84 0.36
CA ARG A 45 -12.01 43.23 0.57
C ARG A 45 -13.05 44.18 -0.01
N TYR A 46 -13.45 43.96 -1.26
CA TYR A 46 -14.47 44.75 -1.94
C TYR A 46 -15.80 44.75 -1.17
N TYR A 47 -16.25 43.60 -0.64
CA TYR A 47 -17.47 43.49 0.17
C TYR A 47 -17.48 44.42 1.38
N PHE A 48 -16.37 44.49 2.12
CA PHE A 48 -16.28 45.35 3.31
C PHE A 48 -16.06 46.83 2.97
N THR A 49 -15.49 47.15 1.81
CA THR A 49 -15.21 48.55 1.41
C THR A 49 -16.31 49.19 0.55
N SER A 50 -17.15 48.40 -0.13
CA SER A 50 -18.18 48.92 -1.05
C SER A 50 -19.43 49.45 -0.35
N GLY A 51 -19.66 49.05 0.91
CA GLY A 51 -20.89 49.35 1.64
C GLY A 51 -21.89 48.19 1.67
N LEU A 52 -21.62 47.07 0.98
CA LEU A 52 -22.45 45.86 1.06
C LEU A 52 -22.60 45.36 2.49
N ALA A 53 -21.50 45.29 3.25
CA ALA A 53 -21.53 44.87 4.65
C ALA A 53 -22.50 45.70 5.52
N MET A 54 -22.66 47.00 5.24
CA MET A 54 -23.54 47.89 6.00
C MET A 54 -25.03 47.67 5.67
N GLN A 55 -25.33 47.03 4.53
CA GLN A 55 -26.68 46.75 4.08
C GLN A 55 -27.09 45.30 4.40
N GLU A 56 -26.22 44.34 4.08
CA GLU A 56 -26.52 42.91 4.17
C GLU A 56 -26.44 42.37 5.60
N ILE A 57 -25.45 42.77 6.41
CA ILE A 57 -25.29 42.23 7.78
C ILE A 57 -26.48 42.62 8.69
N PRO A 58 -26.95 43.88 8.73
CA PRO A 58 -28.16 44.20 9.48
C PRO A 58 -29.40 43.47 8.97
N ALA A 59 -29.50 43.25 7.65
CA ALA A 59 -30.59 42.48 7.06
C ALA A 59 -30.54 41.01 7.48
N TYR A 60 -29.35 40.42 7.53
CA TYR A 60 -29.14 39.07 8.05
C TYR A 60 -29.51 38.93 9.53
N ILE A 61 -29.15 39.90 10.37
CA ILE A 61 -29.56 39.91 11.78
C ILE A 61 -31.10 39.96 11.90
N ARG A 62 -31.79 40.78 11.09
CA ARG A 62 -33.26 40.80 11.05
C ARG A 62 -33.84 39.47 10.59
N PHE A 63 -33.26 38.87 9.55
CA PHE A 63 -33.65 37.56 9.04
C PHE A 63 -33.54 36.48 10.11
N LEU A 64 -32.44 36.43 10.86
CA LEU A 64 -32.26 35.50 11.99
C LEU A 64 -33.35 35.68 13.06
N ARG A 65 -33.67 36.92 13.44
CA ARG A 65 -34.73 37.21 14.42
C ARG A 65 -36.11 36.74 13.93
N GLN A 66 -36.44 37.02 12.66
CA GLN A 66 -37.71 36.58 12.05
C GLN A 66 -37.85 35.06 12.01
N ARG A 67 -36.73 34.34 11.94
CA ARG A 67 -36.70 32.87 11.98
C ARG A 67 -36.68 32.28 13.40
N GLY A 68 -36.86 33.09 14.43
CA GLY A 68 -36.81 32.66 15.83
C GLY A 68 -35.40 32.36 16.35
N LEU A 69 -34.34 32.70 15.60
CA LEU A 69 -32.94 32.50 15.99
C LEU A 69 -32.41 33.70 16.78
N GLN A 70 -33.18 34.17 17.77
CA GLN A 70 -32.90 35.39 18.53
C GLN A 70 -31.52 35.34 19.20
N GLU A 71 -31.17 34.22 19.83
CA GLU A 71 -29.89 34.04 20.51
C GLU A 71 -28.69 34.23 19.55
N ARG A 72 -28.78 33.68 18.33
CA ARG A 72 -27.72 33.84 17.31
C ARG A 72 -27.63 35.29 16.84
N ALA A 73 -28.76 35.93 16.61
CA ALA A 73 -28.82 37.34 16.20
C ALA A 73 -28.19 38.26 17.26
N GLU A 74 -28.52 38.07 18.54
CA GLU A 74 -27.97 38.92 19.61
C GLU A 74 -26.48 38.66 19.86
N LYS A 75 -26.00 37.41 19.73
CA LYS A 75 -24.57 37.11 19.76
C LYS A 75 -23.79 37.86 18.68
N LEU A 76 -24.33 37.93 17.46
CA LEU A 76 -23.72 38.70 16.38
C LEU A 76 -23.68 40.20 16.69
N VAL A 77 -24.79 40.76 17.19
CA VAL A 77 -24.85 42.18 17.60
C VAL A 77 -23.83 42.48 18.70
N ALA A 78 -23.74 41.62 19.72
CA ALA A 78 -22.77 41.77 20.81
C ALA A 78 -21.32 41.70 20.29
N ALA A 79 -21.01 40.76 19.39
CA ALA A 79 -19.69 40.63 18.79
C ALA A 79 -19.29 41.87 17.98
N ILE A 80 -20.22 42.42 17.18
CA ILE A 80 -20.01 43.66 16.40
C ILE A 80 -19.80 44.87 17.32
N LYS A 81 -20.50 44.94 18.47
CA LYS A 81 -20.30 46.02 19.45
C LYS A 81 -18.94 45.91 20.15
N LEU A 82 -18.51 44.70 20.48
CA LEU A 82 -17.25 44.45 21.19
C LEU A 82 -16.03 44.78 20.32
N ASP A 83 -16.00 44.27 19.08
CA ASP A 83 -14.99 44.58 18.09
C ASP A 83 -15.68 44.67 16.73
N ARG A 84 -15.86 45.89 16.22
CA ARG A 84 -16.58 46.12 14.98
C ARG A 84 -15.97 45.36 13.81
N LYS A 85 -14.64 45.32 13.68
CA LYS A 85 -13.98 44.70 12.54
C LYS A 85 -14.12 43.18 12.60
N ARG A 86 -13.78 42.57 13.74
CA ARG A 86 -13.88 41.12 13.93
C ARG A 86 -15.34 40.65 13.91
N GLY A 87 -16.24 41.40 14.53
CA GLY A 87 -17.67 41.09 14.57
C GLY A 87 -18.32 41.14 13.18
N LEU A 88 -18.01 42.15 12.36
CA LEU A 88 -18.50 42.21 10.97
C LEU A 88 -17.96 41.05 10.13
N TYR A 89 -16.70 40.68 10.31
CA TYR A 89 -16.11 39.53 9.63
C TYR A 89 -16.76 38.21 10.06
N GLY A 90 -16.98 38.00 11.36
CA GLY A 90 -17.69 36.82 11.87
C GLY A 90 -19.15 36.75 11.39
N ALA A 91 -19.84 37.90 11.35
CA ALA A 91 -21.19 37.98 10.80
C ALA A 91 -21.23 37.63 9.31
N PHE A 92 -20.25 38.14 8.53
CA PHE A 92 -20.09 37.79 7.13
C PHE A 92 -19.87 36.28 6.94
N GLN A 93 -18.97 35.64 7.69
CA GLN A 93 -18.73 34.20 7.59
C GLN A 93 -19.98 33.37 7.89
N LEU A 94 -20.75 33.75 8.92
CA LEU A 94 -21.99 33.07 9.25
C LEU A 94 -23.07 33.28 8.18
N MET A 95 -23.18 34.50 7.64
CA MET A 95 -24.12 34.86 6.59
C MET A 95 -23.83 34.11 5.28
N GLN A 96 -22.55 34.03 4.89
CA GLN A 96 -22.12 33.31 3.69
C GLN A 96 -22.28 31.79 3.82
N GLY A 97 -22.47 31.26 5.03
CA GLY A 97 -22.82 29.87 5.28
C GLY A 97 -24.33 29.58 5.32
N ASP A 98 -25.19 30.60 5.34
CA ASP A 98 -26.65 30.46 5.40
C ASP A 98 -27.25 30.57 3.99
N GLY A 99 -27.50 29.42 3.36
CA GLY A 99 -28.01 29.34 2.00
C GLY A 99 -29.43 29.85 1.85
N ARG A 100 -30.29 29.71 2.88
CA ARG A 100 -31.63 30.32 2.84
C ARG A 100 -31.55 31.84 2.78
N PHE A 101 -30.65 32.43 3.57
CA PHE A 101 -30.45 33.88 3.50
C PHE A 101 -29.89 34.30 2.14
N LEU A 102 -28.85 33.61 1.63
CA LEU A 102 -28.25 33.94 0.34
C LEU A 102 -29.23 33.78 -0.82
N GLU A 103 -30.02 32.72 -0.84
CA GLU A 103 -31.08 32.50 -1.85
C GLU A 103 -32.16 33.59 -1.78
N ALA A 104 -32.57 34.00 -0.58
CA ALA A 104 -33.51 35.11 -0.40
C ALA A 104 -32.89 36.46 -0.81
N LEU A 105 -31.60 36.64 -0.54
CA LEU A 105 -30.86 37.85 -0.87
C LEU A 105 -30.70 38.00 -2.39
N THR A 106 -30.24 36.97 -3.10
CA THR A 106 -30.07 37.00 -4.57
C THR A 106 -31.41 37.11 -5.30
N ALA A 107 -32.47 36.50 -4.75
CA ALA A 107 -33.84 36.65 -5.26
C ALA A 107 -34.48 38.03 -4.93
N SER A 108 -33.71 38.99 -4.38
CA SER A 108 -34.20 40.33 -4.01
C SER A 108 -35.38 40.32 -3.03
N ARG A 109 -35.50 39.27 -2.20
CA ARG A 109 -36.51 39.14 -1.13
C ARG A 109 -36.06 39.81 0.18
N ILE A 110 -34.75 40.00 0.38
CA ILE A 110 -34.18 40.64 1.57
C ILE A 110 -33.98 42.14 1.37
N ILE A 111 -33.32 42.53 0.28
CA ILE A 111 -33.16 43.93 -0.14
C ILE A 111 -34.01 44.07 -1.40
N THR A 112 -35.20 44.64 -1.25
CA THR A 112 -36.21 44.67 -2.32
C THR A 112 -36.07 45.93 -3.18
N PRO A 113 -36.66 45.97 -4.40
CA PRO A 113 -36.67 47.14 -5.26
C PRO A 113 -37.27 48.41 -4.63
N GLN A 114 -38.05 48.29 -3.56
CA GLN A 114 -38.59 49.42 -2.79
C GLN A 114 -37.54 50.09 -1.88
N ASN A 115 -36.39 49.46 -1.65
CA ASN A 115 -35.30 50.06 -0.90
C ASN A 115 -34.67 51.21 -1.72
N PRO A 116 -34.56 52.44 -1.19
CA PRO A 116 -33.97 53.57 -1.91
C PRO A 116 -32.55 53.30 -2.44
N ASN A 117 -31.79 52.44 -1.76
CA ASN A 117 -30.42 52.07 -2.13
C ASN A 117 -30.35 50.79 -2.99
N TYR A 118 -31.50 50.26 -3.45
CA TYR A 118 -31.55 48.98 -4.16
C TYR A 118 -30.65 48.95 -5.40
N ALA A 119 -30.71 49.97 -6.26
CA ALA A 119 -29.91 50.01 -7.48
C ALA A 119 -28.39 50.01 -7.18
N GLN A 120 -27.98 50.75 -6.15
CA GLN A 120 -26.59 50.78 -5.69
C GLN A 120 -26.18 49.43 -5.10
N TRP A 121 -26.99 48.85 -4.21
CA TRP A 121 -26.75 47.53 -3.65
C TRP A 121 -26.63 46.47 -4.74
N GLN A 122 -27.55 46.45 -5.71
CA GLN A 122 -27.56 45.48 -6.81
C GLN A 122 -26.28 45.58 -7.63
N ALA A 123 -25.89 46.79 -8.07
CA ALA A 123 -24.64 47.00 -8.81
C ALA A 123 -23.41 46.56 -8.00
N GLN A 124 -23.39 46.86 -6.70
CA GLN A 124 -22.30 46.44 -5.83
C GLN A 124 -22.26 44.92 -5.65
N ARG A 125 -23.42 44.28 -5.48
CA ARG A 125 -23.53 42.83 -5.27
C ARG A 125 -23.14 42.07 -6.53
N THR A 126 -23.63 42.50 -7.70
CA THR A 126 -23.22 41.94 -8.99
C THR A 126 -21.70 42.01 -9.16
N ARG A 127 -21.07 43.13 -8.81
CA ARG A 127 -19.60 43.23 -8.85
C ARG A 127 -18.90 42.31 -7.85
N PHE A 128 -19.47 42.13 -6.65
CA PHE A 128 -18.92 41.18 -5.68
C PHE A 128 -18.99 39.73 -6.20
N GLU A 129 -20.09 39.35 -6.83
CA GLU A 129 -20.28 38.02 -7.42
C GLU A 129 -19.39 37.81 -8.65
N ASP A 130 -19.18 38.85 -9.47
CA ASP A 130 -18.23 38.83 -10.58
C ASP A 130 -16.79 38.58 -10.09
N LEU A 131 -16.35 39.28 -9.04
CA LEU A 131 -15.04 39.05 -8.42
C LEU A 131 -14.91 37.61 -7.89
N LEU A 132 -15.95 37.07 -7.25
CA LEU A 132 -15.96 35.67 -6.81
C LEU A 132 -15.96 34.67 -7.96
N SER A 133 -16.57 35.02 -9.10
CA SER A 133 -16.63 34.15 -10.28
C SER A 133 -15.26 33.85 -10.90
N HIS A 134 -14.21 34.58 -10.51
CA HIS A 134 -12.85 34.26 -10.92
C HIS A 134 -12.27 33.07 -10.14
N SER A 135 -12.79 32.76 -8.94
CA SER A 135 -12.41 31.58 -8.16
C SER A 135 -13.03 30.32 -8.78
N LEU A 136 -12.19 29.34 -9.08
CA LEU A 136 -12.64 28.04 -9.58
C LEU A 136 -13.43 27.29 -8.49
N ALA A 137 -12.94 27.34 -7.25
CA ALA A 137 -13.64 26.79 -6.09
C ALA A 137 -15.05 27.38 -5.93
N TRP A 138 -15.22 28.69 -6.14
CA TRP A 138 -16.54 29.34 -6.11
C TRP A 138 -17.48 28.81 -7.20
N ARG A 139 -16.95 28.55 -8.41
CA ARG A 139 -17.75 28.13 -9.58
C ARG A 139 -18.14 26.67 -9.57
N LEU A 140 -17.20 25.81 -9.17
CA LEU A 140 -17.28 24.36 -9.33
C LEU A 140 -17.42 23.60 -8.00
N GLY A 141 -17.33 24.31 -6.86
CA GLY A 141 -17.61 23.75 -5.54
C GLY A 141 -19.09 23.41 -5.37
N LEU A 142 -19.37 22.38 -4.57
CA LEU A 142 -20.71 21.94 -4.30
C LEU A 142 -21.39 22.88 -3.29
N LYS A 143 -22.52 23.47 -3.68
CA LYS A 143 -23.34 24.34 -2.84
C LYS A 143 -24.72 23.72 -2.69
N PRO A 144 -25.07 23.16 -1.52
CA PRO A 144 -26.37 22.52 -1.33
C PRO A 144 -27.58 23.41 -1.64
N TYR A 145 -27.51 24.70 -1.30
CA TYR A 145 -28.59 25.65 -1.60
C TYR A 145 -28.74 26.04 -3.08
N ASP A 146 -27.74 25.77 -3.91
CA ASP A 146 -27.70 26.08 -5.35
C ASP A 146 -27.02 24.92 -6.10
N VAL A 147 -27.71 23.78 -6.15
CA VAL A 147 -27.14 22.53 -6.66
C VAL A 147 -26.93 22.62 -8.16
N LYS A 148 -25.67 22.64 -8.58
CA LYS A 148 -25.27 22.47 -9.98
C LYS A 148 -24.92 21.00 -10.22
N PRO A 149 -25.53 20.30 -11.20
CA PRO A 149 -25.25 18.88 -11.44
C PRO A 149 -23.76 18.58 -11.64
N LEU A 150 -23.03 19.45 -12.34
CA LEU A 150 -21.59 19.30 -12.55
C LEU A 150 -20.80 19.36 -11.23
N ALA A 151 -21.28 20.13 -10.25
CA ALA A 151 -20.62 20.30 -8.96
C ALA A 151 -20.59 19.02 -8.12
N LEU A 152 -21.51 18.06 -8.35
CA LEU A 152 -21.50 16.74 -7.71
C LEU A 152 -20.27 15.91 -8.08
N VAL A 153 -19.62 16.21 -9.20
CA VAL A 153 -18.40 15.54 -9.64
C VAL A 153 -17.19 16.43 -9.43
N THR A 154 -17.27 17.71 -9.80
CA THR A 154 -16.10 18.59 -9.79
C THR A 154 -15.60 18.91 -8.38
N HIS A 155 -16.47 18.89 -7.36
CA HIS A 155 -16.06 19.16 -5.98
C HIS A 155 -14.97 18.23 -5.47
N ILE A 156 -14.91 17.00 -6.00
CA ILE A 156 -13.98 15.94 -5.57
C ILE A 156 -12.53 16.37 -5.85
N PHE A 157 -12.33 17.21 -6.87
CA PHE A 157 -11.01 17.59 -7.36
C PHE A 157 -10.50 18.92 -6.78
N LEU A 158 -11.38 19.70 -6.14
CA LEU A 158 -11.06 21.02 -5.60
C LEU A 158 -10.56 20.92 -4.16
N HIS A 159 -9.59 21.74 -3.78
CA HIS A 159 -9.03 21.78 -2.43
C HIS A 159 -8.93 23.21 -1.92
N ALA A 160 -9.18 23.39 -0.62
CA ALA A 160 -9.16 24.70 0.04
C ALA A 160 -7.74 25.28 0.14
N ASP A 161 -6.76 24.41 0.37
CA ASP A 161 -5.36 24.76 0.58
C ASP A 161 -4.44 23.54 0.38
N TYR A 162 -3.13 23.79 0.38
CA TYR A 162 -2.10 22.77 0.20
C TYR A 162 -2.08 21.72 1.30
N TRP A 163 -2.47 22.06 2.54
CA TRP A 163 -2.49 21.10 3.63
C TRP A 163 -3.66 20.11 3.46
N HIS A 164 -4.84 20.63 3.13
CA HIS A 164 -6.01 19.81 2.79
C HIS A 164 -5.70 18.87 1.61
N LEU A 165 -5.03 19.37 0.55
CA LEU A 165 -4.55 18.52 -0.53
C LEU A 165 -3.58 17.46 -0.03
N GLY A 166 -2.53 17.84 0.70
CA GLY A 166 -1.48 16.92 1.16
C GLY A 166 -2.03 15.75 1.98
N VAL A 167 -2.99 16.02 2.88
CA VAL A 167 -3.67 14.97 3.65
C VAL A 167 -4.47 14.04 2.74
N ASN A 168 -5.24 14.58 1.79
CA ASN A 168 -6.00 13.76 0.83
C ASN A 168 -5.08 12.90 -0.05
N LEU A 169 -3.95 13.44 -0.53
CA LEU A 169 -2.99 12.67 -1.33
C LEU A 169 -2.38 11.52 -0.54
N LEU A 170 -2.07 11.74 0.75
CA LEU A 170 -1.53 10.71 1.63
C LEU A 170 -2.51 9.53 1.81
N PHE A 171 -3.78 9.83 2.11
CA PHE A 171 -4.80 8.79 2.28
C PHE A 171 -5.19 8.13 0.95
N LEU A 172 -5.26 8.90 -0.14
CA LEU A 172 -5.47 8.36 -1.49
C LEU A 172 -4.36 7.38 -1.87
N PHE A 173 -3.10 7.75 -1.65
CA PHE A 173 -1.98 6.85 -1.92
C PHE A 173 -2.09 5.57 -1.09
N MET A 174 -2.36 5.68 0.21
CA MET A 174 -2.39 4.54 1.12
C MET A 174 -3.51 3.54 0.81
N PHE A 175 -4.74 4.02 0.66
CA PHE A 175 -5.88 3.16 0.35
C PHE A 175 -5.91 2.77 -1.12
N GLY A 176 -5.66 3.73 -2.01
CA GLY A 176 -5.68 3.54 -3.45
C GLY A 176 -4.65 2.53 -3.92
N PHE A 177 -3.41 2.60 -3.44
CA PHE A 177 -2.35 1.64 -3.80
C PHE A 177 -2.81 0.20 -3.57
N THR A 178 -3.28 -0.08 -2.36
CA THR A 178 -3.62 -1.44 -1.94
C THR A 178 -4.90 -1.91 -2.61
N LEU A 179 -5.91 -1.05 -2.72
CA LEU A 179 -7.16 -1.40 -3.39
C LEU A 179 -6.96 -1.62 -4.88
N GLU A 180 -6.19 -0.78 -5.57
CA GLU A 180 -5.96 -0.92 -7.00
C GLU A 180 -5.34 -2.27 -7.35
N TYR A 181 -4.41 -2.74 -6.50
CA TYR A 181 -3.84 -4.07 -6.63
C TYR A 181 -4.91 -5.17 -6.44
N LEU A 182 -5.79 -5.03 -5.45
CA LEU A 182 -6.74 -6.07 -5.06
C LEU A 182 -7.99 -6.15 -5.93
N ILE A 183 -8.58 -5.01 -6.30
CA ILE A 183 -9.84 -4.93 -7.05
C ILE A 183 -9.63 -4.47 -8.50
N GLY A 184 -8.40 -4.10 -8.87
CA GLY A 184 -8.06 -3.66 -10.21
C GLY A 184 -8.33 -2.18 -10.48
N ARG A 185 -7.69 -1.70 -11.54
CA ARG A 185 -7.63 -0.29 -11.97
C ARG A 185 -9.02 0.33 -12.20
N PHE A 186 -9.86 -0.34 -12.98
CA PHE A 186 -11.18 0.17 -13.36
C PHE A 186 -12.12 0.30 -12.14
N LYS A 187 -12.13 -0.71 -11.26
CA LYS A 187 -12.99 -0.70 -10.07
C LYS A 187 -12.54 0.34 -9.06
N LEU A 188 -11.23 0.57 -8.92
CA LEU A 188 -10.73 1.67 -8.09
C LEU A 188 -11.23 3.03 -8.61
N LEU A 189 -11.13 3.29 -9.91
CA LEU A 189 -11.61 4.54 -10.49
C LEU A 189 -13.11 4.73 -10.27
N LEU A 190 -13.89 3.68 -10.53
CA LEU A 190 -15.34 3.69 -10.32
C LEU A 190 -15.69 3.94 -8.85
N LEU A 191 -15.02 3.24 -7.94
CA LEU A 191 -15.18 3.39 -6.50
C LEU A 191 -14.91 4.83 -6.05
N PHE A 192 -13.79 5.42 -6.49
CA PHE A 192 -13.42 6.79 -6.16
C PHE A 192 -14.48 7.80 -6.64
N LEU A 193 -14.90 7.70 -7.91
CA LEU A 193 -15.87 8.64 -8.49
C LEU A 193 -17.26 8.47 -7.89
N LEU A 194 -17.78 7.24 -7.80
CA LEU A 194 -19.12 6.98 -7.25
C LEU A 194 -19.20 7.33 -5.77
N ALA A 195 -18.19 6.99 -4.97
CA ALA A 195 -18.18 7.37 -3.56
C ALA A 195 -18.17 8.89 -3.38
N GLY A 196 -17.40 9.61 -4.20
CA GLY A 196 -17.38 11.07 -4.20
C GLY A 196 -18.74 11.68 -4.57
N VAL A 197 -19.37 11.18 -5.63
CA VAL A 197 -20.71 11.66 -6.06
C VAL A 197 -21.78 11.35 -5.00
N LEU A 198 -21.78 10.14 -4.43
CA LEU A 198 -22.73 9.75 -3.38
C LEU A 198 -22.52 10.55 -2.09
N SER A 199 -21.26 10.85 -1.76
CA SER A 199 -20.88 11.74 -0.65
C SER A 199 -21.43 13.15 -0.86
N GLY A 200 -21.23 13.74 -2.03
CA GLY A 200 -21.79 15.04 -2.39
C GLY A 200 -23.31 15.06 -2.42
N ALA A 201 -23.94 14.02 -2.98
CA ALA A 201 -25.40 13.89 -3.01
C ALA A 201 -26.00 13.79 -1.61
N ALA A 202 -25.38 13.02 -0.71
CA ALA A 202 -25.80 12.95 0.68
C ALA A 202 -25.67 14.31 1.39
N TYR A 203 -24.61 15.07 1.12
CA TYR A 203 -24.45 16.42 1.67
C TYR A 203 -25.57 17.35 1.20
N VAL A 204 -25.91 17.32 -0.10
CA VAL A 204 -27.04 18.10 -0.66
C VAL A 204 -28.36 17.72 -0.01
N LEU A 205 -28.63 16.43 0.19
CA LEU A 205 -29.90 15.94 0.72
C LEU A 205 -30.09 16.24 2.21
N LEU A 206 -29.01 16.18 2.99
CA LEU A 206 -29.05 16.32 4.45
C LEU A 206 -28.81 17.76 4.93
N GLU A 207 -28.15 18.58 4.12
CA GLU A 207 -27.90 20.00 4.38
C GLU A 207 -28.36 20.92 3.22
N PRO A 208 -29.61 20.82 2.72
CA PRO A 208 -30.05 21.53 1.52
C PRO A 208 -30.01 23.06 1.64
N GLU A 209 -29.96 23.58 2.87
CA GLU A 209 -29.93 25.02 3.16
C GLU A 209 -28.52 25.57 3.38
N SER A 210 -27.50 24.72 3.30
CA SER A 210 -26.12 25.11 3.59
C SER A 210 -25.51 25.82 2.39
N ALA A 211 -24.92 27.00 2.63
CA ALA A 211 -24.10 27.69 1.63
C ALA A 211 -22.60 27.45 1.77
N ARG A 212 -22.24 26.60 2.72
CA ARG A 212 -20.85 26.17 2.90
C ARG A 212 -20.45 25.25 1.74
N TRP A 213 -19.27 25.44 1.19
CA TRP A 213 -18.87 24.71 0.00
C TRP A 213 -18.39 23.32 0.38
N GLY A 214 -18.97 22.30 -0.25
CA GLY A 214 -18.35 20.99 -0.35
C GLY A 214 -17.22 21.06 -1.38
N ILE A 215 -15.98 20.95 -0.90
CA ILE A 215 -14.77 20.83 -1.73
C ILE A 215 -13.85 19.81 -1.08
N GLY A 216 -13.24 18.94 -1.87
CA GLY A 216 -12.25 17.97 -1.41
C GLY A 216 -12.52 16.55 -1.87
N ALA A 217 -11.44 15.79 -2.02
CA ALA A 217 -11.49 14.36 -2.33
C ALA A 217 -11.86 13.49 -1.12
N SER A 218 -12.02 14.08 0.07
CA SER A 218 -12.14 13.35 1.34
C SER A 218 -13.35 12.42 1.40
N GLY A 219 -14.48 12.79 0.80
CA GLY A 219 -15.64 11.90 0.66
C GLY A 219 -15.36 10.65 -0.20
N ALA A 220 -14.68 10.84 -1.34
CA ALA A 220 -14.26 9.74 -2.21
C ALA A 220 -13.22 8.83 -1.52
N ILE A 221 -12.27 9.42 -0.79
CA ILE A 221 -11.27 8.72 0.00
C ILE A 221 -11.91 7.97 1.18
N GLY A 222 -12.94 8.55 1.81
CA GLY A 222 -13.78 7.85 2.78
C GLY A 222 -14.38 6.59 2.17
N GLY A 223 -14.83 6.65 0.92
CA GLY A 223 -15.27 5.47 0.17
C GLY A 223 -14.17 4.43 -0.07
N LEU A 224 -12.96 4.86 -0.41
CA LEU A 224 -11.82 3.96 -0.49
C LEU A 224 -11.57 3.28 0.87
N ALA A 225 -11.58 4.03 1.96
CA ALA A 225 -11.41 3.45 3.30
C ALA A 225 -12.53 2.47 3.66
N GLY A 226 -13.77 2.77 3.28
CA GLY A 226 -14.93 1.92 3.47
C GLY A 226 -14.76 0.57 2.77
N ALA A 227 -14.40 0.61 1.50
CA ALA A 227 -14.13 -0.59 0.71
C ALA A 227 -12.92 -1.36 1.26
N TYR A 228 -11.85 -0.66 1.64
CA TYR A 228 -10.64 -1.25 2.23
C TYR A 228 -10.98 -2.07 3.48
N ALA A 229 -11.77 -1.51 4.41
CA ALA A 229 -12.16 -2.19 5.63
C ALA A 229 -12.96 -3.49 5.37
N ILE A 230 -13.82 -3.50 4.35
CA ILE A 230 -14.61 -4.67 3.95
C ILE A 230 -13.76 -5.73 3.26
N VAL A 231 -12.90 -5.32 2.32
CA VAL A 231 -12.02 -6.19 1.55
C VAL A 231 -11.02 -6.89 2.48
N PHE A 232 -10.40 -6.16 3.41
CA PHE A 232 -9.50 -6.74 4.41
C PHE A 232 -10.23 -7.49 5.52
N GLY A 233 -11.42 -7.04 5.92
CA GLY A 233 -12.26 -7.71 6.91
C GLY A 233 -11.56 -7.91 8.25
N MET A 234 -11.46 -9.16 8.68
CA MET A 234 -10.87 -9.52 9.98
C MET A 234 -9.33 -9.50 10.01
N ARG A 235 -8.68 -9.25 8.87
CA ARG A 235 -7.22 -9.20 8.79
C ARG A 235 -6.67 -8.04 9.62
N LYS A 236 -5.68 -8.35 10.46
CA LYS A 236 -5.05 -7.36 11.33
C LYS A 236 -4.09 -6.49 10.53
N ILE A 237 -4.41 -5.20 10.45
CA ILE A 237 -3.57 -4.19 9.82
C ILE A 237 -2.84 -3.40 10.89
N ASN A 238 -1.62 -2.93 10.58
CA ASN A 238 -0.92 -2.01 11.46
C ASN A 238 -1.60 -0.65 11.36
N LEU A 239 -2.09 -0.16 12.48
CA LEU A 239 -2.69 1.14 12.62
C LEU A 239 -1.74 2.00 13.45
N PHE A 240 -1.07 2.95 12.80
CA PHE A 240 -0.22 3.92 13.48
C PHE A 240 -1.07 4.83 14.39
N TYR A 241 -0.63 5.20 15.58
CA TYR A 241 -1.34 6.24 16.32
C TYR A 241 -0.36 7.23 16.93
N THR A 242 -0.85 8.44 17.13
CA THR A 242 -0.07 9.53 17.71
C THR A 242 -0.86 10.05 18.88
N LEU A 243 -0.25 10.00 20.06
CA LEU A 243 -0.80 10.51 21.30
C LEU A 243 0.15 11.61 21.80
N VAL A 244 -0.09 12.83 21.33
CA VAL A 244 0.74 14.04 21.52
C VAL A 244 2.22 13.85 21.13
N PHE A 245 3.03 13.18 21.96
CA PHE A 245 4.46 12.89 21.73
C PHE A 245 4.79 11.39 21.66
N TYR A 246 3.80 10.51 21.85
CA TYR A 246 3.98 9.05 21.77
C TYR A 246 3.54 8.54 20.41
N PHE A 247 4.43 7.79 19.74
CA PHE A 247 4.21 7.18 18.44
C PHE A 247 4.30 5.67 18.58
N ASP A 248 3.21 4.98 18.29
CA ASP A 248 3.19 3.53 18.41
C ASP A 248 2.18 2.93 17.41
N ARG A 249 2.19 1.60 17.30
CA ARG A 249 1.42 0.85 16.31
C ARG A 249 0.55 -0.17 17.02
N ILE A 250 -0.75 -0.07 16.84
CA ILE A 250 -1.67 -1.12 17.26
C ILE A 250 -2.08 -1.97 16.06
N ARG A 251 -2.32 -3.27 16.28
CA ARG A 251 -2.83 -4.17 15.24
C ARG A 251 -4.29 -4.47 15.52
N LEU A 252 -5.17 -3.93 14.68
CA LEU A 252 -6.60 -4.19 14.75
C LEU A 252 -7.11 -4.76 13.44
N PRO A 253 -8.19 -5.57 13.47
CA PRO A 253 -8.88 -5.98 12.26
C PRO A 253 -9.29 -4.76 11.44
N ALA A 254 -9.08 -4.79 10.13
CA ALA A 254 -9.39 -3.66 9.25
C ALA A 254 -10.86 -3.22 9.33
N ILE A 255 -11.78 -4.16 9.56
CA ILE A 255 -13.21 -3.88 9.74
C ILE A 255 -13.50 -2.92 10.90
N VAL A 256 -12.63 -2.88 11.92
CA VAL A 256 -12.77 -2.00 13.09
C VAL A 256 -12.55 -0.53 12.72
N LEU A 257 -11.91 -0.22 11.58
CA LEU A 257 -11.80 1.15 11.09
C LEU A 257 -13.17 1.78 10.82
N LEU A 258 -14.16 1.00 10.37
CA LEU A 258 -15.50 1.51 10.05
C LEU A 258 -16.18 2.13 11.29
N PRO A 259 -16.41 1.40 12.40
CA PRO A 259 -17.06 1.98 13.57
C PRO A 259 -16.22 3.08 14.23
N ILE A 260 -14.89 2.97 14.24
CA ILE A 260 -14.02 4.03 14.82
C ILE A 260 -14.17 5.33 14.05
N TRP A 261 -14.07 5.28 12.72
CA TRP A 261 -14.14 6.49 11.90
C TRP A 261 -15.57 7.05 11.91
N LEU A 262 -16.59 6.20 11.78
CA LEU A 262 -17.98 6.64 11.87
C LEU A 262 -18.29 7.30 13.22
N ALA A 263 -17.78 6.75 14.33
CA ALA A 263 -17.93 7.35 15.65
C ALA A 263 -17.21 8.70 15.76
N TYR A 264 -16.00 8.83 15.20
CA TYR A 264 -15.28 10.10 15.16
C TYR A 264 -16.07 11.19 14.41
N GLU A 265 -16.56 10.89 13.20
CA GLU A 265 -17.37 11.82 12.41
C GLU A 265 -18.67 12.21 13.14
N LEU A 266 -19.32 11.24 13.79
CA LEU A 266 -20.53 11.48 14.56
C LEU A 266 -20.27 12.35 15.80
N ILE A 267 -19.17 12.11 16.52
CA ILE A 267 -18.77 12.95 17.67
C ILE A 267 -18.46 14.36 17.21
N ASP A 268 -17.68 14.55 16.15
CA ASP A 268 -17.37 15.88 15.62
C ASP A 268 -18.65 16.60 15.14
N PHE A 269 -19.62 15.85 14.59
CA PHE A 269 -20.89 16.42 14.11
C PHE A 269 -21.76 16.90 15.26
N VAL A 270 -21.91 16.07 16.31
CA VAL A 270 -22.79 16.35 17.46
C VAL A 270 -22.15 17.33 18.45
N VAL A 271 -20.85 17.15 18.75
CA VAL A 271 -20.14 17.87 19.82
C VAL A 271 -19.49 19.14 19.29
N LEU A 272 -18.72 19.04 18.21
CA LEU A 272 -17.93 20.15 17.66
C LEU A 272 -18.71 20.97 16.61
N LYS A 273 -19.85 20.46 16.13
CA LYS A 273 -20.79 21.12 15.20
C LYS A 273 -20.14 21.57 13.88
N ASN A 274 -19.08 20.88 13.47
CA ASN A 274 -18.53 20.98 12.12
C ASN A 274 -19.37 20.07 11.23
N SER A 275 -20.06 20.64 10.23
CA SER A 275 -21.20 19.95 9.59
C SER A 275 -20.92 19.45 8.17
N ILE A 276 -20.06 20.17 7.42
CA ILE A 276 -19.76 19.89 6.00
C ILE A 276 -18.98 18.58 5.83
N ASN A 277 -17.89 18.42 6.59
CA ASN A 277 -16.97 17.31 6.41
C ASN A 277 -17.62 15.97 6.81
N ASN A 278 -18.48 16.00 7.82
CA ASN A 278 -18.84 14.78 8.54
C ASN A 278 -19.88 13.98 7.77
N ILE A 279 -20.93 14.64 7.27
CA ILE A 279 -21.96 13.97 6.46
C ILE A 279 -21.33 13.39 5.18
N ALA A 280 -20.52 14.18 4.50
CA ALA A 280 -19.84 13.77 3.29
C ALA A 280 -18.92 12.56 3.56
N HIS A 281 -18.12 12.59 4.63
CA HIS A 281 -17.23 11.48 4.99
C HIS A 281 -18.00 10.22 5.37
N MET A 282 -19.06 10.33 6.17
CA MET A 282 -19.90 9.20 6.56
C MET A 282 -20.55 8.54 5.35
N ALA A 283 -21.15 9.33 4.45
CA ALA A 283 -21.77 8.82 3.23
C ALA A 283 -20.75 8.19 2.28
N GLY A 284 -19.56 8.79 2.14
CA GLY A 284 -18.43 8.20 1.44
C GLY A 284 -18.06 6.83 2.02
N LEU A 285 -17.80 6.76 3.32
CA LEU A 285 -17.44 5.54 4.04
C LEU A 285 -18.46 4.41 3.85
N ILE A 286 -19.75 4.73 4.02
CA ILE A 286 -20.85 3.77 3.89
C ILE A 286 -20.98 3.28 2.45
N SER A 287 -21.01 4.19 1.46
CA SER A 287 -21.12 3.82 0.05
C SER A 287 -19.94 2.96 -0.41
N GLY A 288 -18.74 3.32 0.03
CA GLY A 288 -17.52 2.54 -0.15
C GLY A 288 -17.60 1.13 0.43
N ALA A 289 -18.11 0.99 1.65
CA ALA A 289 -18.31 -0.31 2.28
C ALA A 289 -19.28 -1.19 1.48
N PHE A 290 -20.42 -0.63 1.02
CA PHE A 290 -21.36 -1.36 0.16
C PHE A 290 -20.73 -1.81 -1.16
N MET A 291 -20.00 -0.93 -1.85
CA MET A 291 -19.28 -1.30 -3.07
C MET A 291 -18.19 -2.36 -2.81
N GLY A 292 -17.47 -2.24 -1.69
CA GLY A 292 -16.49 -3.24 -1.25
C GLY A 292 -17.10 -4.63 -1.04
N MET A 293 -18.33 -4.70 -0.50
CA MET A 293 -19.05 -5.98 -0.38
C MET A 293 -19.34 -6.58 -1.75
N ALA A 294 -19.84 -5.76 -2.69
CA ALA A 294 -20.11 -6.21 -4.06
C ALA A 294 -18.84 -6.74 -4.77
N PHE A 295 -17.71 -6.03 -4.63
CA PHE A 295 -16.44 -6.48 -5.21
C PHE A 295 -15.93 -7.79 -4.58
N LYS A 296 -16.10 -7.95 -3.27
CA LYS A 296 -15.70 -9.18 -2.55
C LYS A 296 -16.56 -10.39 -2.93
N SER A 297 -17.84 -10.18 -3.24
CA SER A 297 -18.76 -11.26 -3.65
C SER A 297 -18.57 -11.72 -5.10
N GLY A 298 -18.03 -10.87 -5.97
CA GLY A 298 -17.92 -11.13 -7.41
C GLY A 298 -16.62 -11.78 -7.89
N GLU A 299 -15.54 -11.79 -7.08
CA GLU A 299 -14.21 -12.24 -7.53
C GLU A 299 -13.41 -12.96 -6.44
N LYS A 300 -12.50 -13.86 -6.89
CA LYS A 300 -11.37 -14.32 -6.06
C LYS A 300 -10.37 -13.18 -5.95
N LEU A 301 -10.49 -12.36 -4.90
CA LEU A 301 -9.44 -11.41 -4.51
C LEU A 301 -8.12 -12.17 -4.36
N ASP A 302 -6.99 -11.55 -4.71
CA ASP A 302 -5.65 -12.10 -4.48
C ASP A 302 -5.38 -12.22 -2.96
N THR A 303 -5.81 -13.34 -2.40
CA THR A 303 -5.64 -13.66 -0.98
C THR A 303 -4.19 -13.91 -0.63
N ASP A 304 -3.36 -14.33 -1.59
CA ASP A 304 -1.94 -14.53 -1.35
C ASP A 304 -1.23 -13.21 -1.09
N TYR A 305 -1.59 -12.14 -1.80
CA TYR A 305 -1.11 -10.80 -1.46
C TYR A 305 -1.54 -10.37 -0.05
N LEU A 306 -2.80 -10.61 0.31
CA LEU A 306 -3.38 -10.25 1.61
C LEU A 306 -2.78 -11.04 2.78
N ASP A 307 -2.48 -12.32 2.57
CA ASP A 307 -2.09 -13.25 3.63
C ASP A 307 -0.56 -13.43 3.72
N ALA A 308 0.21 -12.95 2.75
CA ALA A 308 1.68 -13.08 2.71
C ALA A 308 2.39 -12.62 4.00
N GLU A 309 2.01 -11.46 4.56
CA GLU A 309 2.63 -10.96 5.80
C GLU A 309 2.26 -11.84 6.99
N GLN A 310 1.04 -12.40 7.00
CA GLN A 310 0.63 -13.34 8.03
C GLN A 310 1.38 -14.66 7.91
N LYS A 311 1.44 -15.26 6.71
CA LYS A 311 2.22 -16.47 6.41
C LYS A 311 3.69 -16.31 6.81
N GLN A 312 4.33 -15.21 6.44
CA GLN A 312 5.73 -14.94 6.79
C GLN A 312 5.96 -14.81 8.31
N ARG A 313 5.03 -14.18 9.03
CA ARG A 313 5.13 -14.09 10.50
C ARG A 313 4.90 -15.43 11.17
N GLU A 314 3.95 -16.21 10.69
CA GLU A 314 3.68 -17.57 11.17
C GLU A 314 4.91 -18.45 10.96
N TYR A 315 5.54 -18.38 9.77
CA TYR A 315 6.83 -18.99 9.48
C TYR A 315 7.90 -18.58 10.51
N HIS A 316 8.17 -17.28 10.68
CA HIS A 316 9.23 -16.82 11.60
C HIS A 316 8.96 -17.22 13.05
N ARG A 317 7.69 -17.22 13.49
CA ARG A 317 7.33 -17.68 14.85
C ARG A 317 7.55 -19.17 15.00
N ALA A 318 7.13 -19.98 14.03
CA ALA A 318 7.26 -21.42 14.08
C ALA A 318 8.74 -21.86 14.06
N VAL A 319 9.55 -21.27 13.17
CA VAL A 319 11.01 -21.48 13.14
C VAL A 319 11.66 -21.00 14.45
N GLY A 320 11.21 -19.87 15.00
CA GLY A 320 11.66 -19.37 16.30
C GLY A 320 11.37 -20.35 17.45
N ARG A 321 10.20 -20.99 17.47
CA ARG A 321 9.87 -22.05 18.44
C ARG A 321 10.76 -23.27 18.27
N ALA A 322 10.99 -23.72 17.03
CA ALA A 322 11.90 -24.84 16.78
C ALA A 322 13.32 -24.55 17.31
N ARG A 323 13.84 -23.34 17.10
CA ARG A 323 15.13 -22.91 17.67
C ARG A 323 15.13 -22.86 19.19
N GLN A 324 14.01 -22.46 19.80
CA GLN A 324 13.87 -22.46 21.26
C GLN A 324 13.91 -23.90 21.82
N TYR A 325 13.19 -24.84 21.20
CA TYR A 325 13.28 -26.26 21.56
C TYR A 325 14.72 -26.78 21.43
N LEU A 326 15.42 -26.46 20.35
CA LEU A 326 16.84 -26.81 20.19
C LEU A 326 17.73 -26.22 21.31
N SER A 327 17.52 -24.95 21.66
CA SER A 327 18.28 -24.29 22.73
C SER A 327 18.01 -24.90 24.11
N ASN A 328 16.81 -25.43 24.33
CA ASN A 328 16.41 -26.12 25.54
C ASN A 328 16.80 -27.60 25.55
N MET A 329 17.43 -28.11 24.49
CA MET A 329 17.74 -29.52 24.28
C MET A 329 16.49 -30.43 24.16
N GLU A 330 15.35 -29.86 23.79
CA GLU A 330 14.09 -30.56 23.53
C GLU A 330 14.04 -31.03 22.07
N PHE A 331 14.99 -31.90 21.68
CA PHE A 331 15.26 -32.22 20.27
C PHE A 331 14.10 -32.90 19.53
N THR A 332 13.34 -33.78 20.19
CA THR A 332 12.17 -34.44 19.60
C THR A 332 11.08 -33.42 19.24
N LEU A 333 10.79 -32.46 20.12
CA LEU A 333 9.81 -31.39 19.84
C LEU A 333 10.29 -30.45 18.73
N ALA A 334 11.60 -30.14 18.70
CA ALA A 334 12.19 -29.38 17.60
C ALA A 334 12.04 -30.12 16.26
N HIS A 335 12.30 -31.42 16.25
CA HIS A 335 12.21 -32.28 15.06
C HIS A 335 10.79 -32.33 14.51
N GLU A 336 9.78 -32.60 15.35
CA GLU A 336 8.36 -32.61 14.95
C GLU A 336 7.93 -31.28 14.34
N GLN A 337 8.26 -30.15 15.00
CA GLN A 337 7.90 -28.82 14.50
C GLN A 337 8.59 -28.50 13.16
N LEU A 338 9.84 -28.94 12.96
CA LEU A 338 10.57 -28.73 11.71
C LEU A 338 10.07 -29.62 10.57
N LEU A 339 9.63 -30.86 10.86
CA LEU A 339 8.99 -31.72 9.87
C LEU A 339 7.69 -31.11 9.34
N GLU A 340 6.84 -30.59 10.23
CA GLU A 340 5.62 -29.86 9.82
C GLU A 340 5.95 -28.64 8.95
N LEU A 341 6.97 -27.89 9.34
CA LEU A 341 7.41 -26.72 8.57
C LEU A 341 7.98 -27.10 7.20
N ASN A 342 8.73 -28.21 7.11
CA ASN A 342 9.27 -28.71 5.86
C ASN A 342 8.18 -29.19 4.89
N GLN A 343 7.04 -29.67 5.38
CA GLN A 343 5.89 -29.98 4.51
C GLN A 343 5.32 -28.71 3.85
N GLN A 344 5.35 -27.57 4.55
CA GLN A 344 4.86 -26.29 4.04
C GLN A 344 5.90 -25.55 3.19
N TYR A 345 7.18 -25.70 3.54
CA TYR A 345 8.31 -24.99 2.93
C TYR A 345 9.46 -25.96 2.61
N PRO A 346 9.30 -26.87 1.62
CA PRO A 346 10.20 -28.01 1.41
C PRO A 346 11.62 -27.65 0.98
N ASP A 347 11.82 -26.50 0.34
CA ASP A 347 13.12 -26.04 -0.15
C ASP A 347 13.74 -24.93 0.73
N ASP A 348 13.15 -24.67 1.90
CA ASP A 348 13.64 -23.64 2.80
C ASP A 348 14.96 -24.06 3.45
N ARG A 349 16.03 -23.35 3.08
CA ARG A 349 17.40 -23.66 3.52
C ARG A 349 17.57 -23.66 5.03
N GLU A 350 16.84 -22.80 5.74
CA GLU A 350 16.98 -22.72 7.19
C GLU A 350 16.37 -23.95 7.85
N ILE A 351 15.16 -24.34 7.44
CA ILE A 351 14.49 -25.55 7.94
C ILE A 351 15.34 -26.79 7.62
N LEU A 352 15.81 -26.92 6.38
CA LEU A 352 16.65 -28.04 5.96
C LEU A 352 17.98 -28.09 6.72
N HIS A 353 18.61 -26.94 6.98
CA HIS A 353 19.83 -26.88 7.79
C HIS A 353 19.61 -27.38 9.22
N LEU A 354 18.49 -27.00 9.85
CA LEU A 354 18.15 -27.43 11.21
C LEU A 354 17.84 -28.93 11.26
N LEU A 355 17.10 -29.46 10.28
CA LEU A 355 16.81 -30.90 10.17
C LEU A 355 18.08 -31.73 9.93
N PHE A 356 18.96 -31.26 9.05
CA PHE A 356 20.27 -31.88 8.85
C PHE A 356 21.12 -31.83 10.13
N GLY A 357 21.09 -30.71 10.86
CA GLY A 357 21.77 -30.56 12.15
C GLY A 357 21.28 -31.58 13.19
N LEU A 358 19.97 -31.76 13.31
CA LEU A 358 19.34 -32.76 14.19
C LEU A 358 19.73 -34.19 13.83
N SER A 359 19.81 -34.50 12.53
CA SER A 359 20.18 -35.85 12.04
C SER A 359 21.61 -36.29 12.39
N LYS A 360 22.41 -35.42 13.01
CA LYS A 360 23.75 -35.76 13.53
C LYS A 360 23.70 -36.33 14.95
N LEU A 361 22.56 -36.24 15.62
CA LEU A 361 22.34 -36.84 16.93
C LEU A 361 21.94 -38.31 16.77
N ASP A 362 22.35 -39.17 17.70
CA ASP A 362 22.12 -40.62 17.64
C ASP A 362 20.63 -40.98 17.46
N GLU A 363 19.73 -40.21 18.09
CA GLU A 363 18.28 -40.39 18.01
C GLU A 363 17.73 -40.27 16.57
N PHE A 364 18.35 -39.42 15.74
CA PHE A 364 17.89 -39.11 14.38
C PHE A 364 18.89 -39.52 13.28
N ALA A 365 19.90 -40.30 13.63
CA ALA A 365 21.02 -40.65 12.75
C ALA A 365 20.59 -41.35 11.45
N THR A 366 19.47 -42.08 11.49
CA THR A 366 18.90 -42.76 10.31
C THR A 366 18.42 -41.80 9.22
N GLU A 367 18.20 -40.53 9.55
CA GLU A 367 17.67 -39.53 8.62
C GLU A 367 18.77 -38.74 7.89
N ILE A 368 20.04 -38.89 8.28
CA ILE A 368 21.13 -38.04 7.78
C ILE A 368 21.27 -38.11 6.25
N HIS A 369 21.11 -39.30 5.68
CA HIS A 369 21.18 -39.50 4.23
C HIS A 369 20.02 -38.80 3.51
N ARG A 370 18.81 -38.89 4.06
CA ARG A 370 17.61 -38.24 3.52
C ARG A 370 17.80 -36.73 3.46
N TRP A 371 18.19 -36.10 4.56
CA TRP A 371 18.32 -34.65 4.60
C TRP A 371 19.48 -34.12 3.76
N ALA A 372 20.61 -34.83 3.76
CA ALA A 372 21.72 -34.50 2.87
C ALA A 372 21.30 -34.59 1.40
N GLU A 373 20.61 -35.65 1.00
CA GLU A 373 20.12 -35.82 -0.38
C GLU A 373 19.12 -34.73 -0.77
N THR A 374 18.16 -34.38 0.10
CA THR A 374 17.24 -33.26 -0.14
C THR A 374 18.00 -31.95 -0.38
N ILE A 375 18.99 -31.65 0.45
CA ILE A 375 19.79 -30.42 0.33
C ILE A 375 20.62 -30.43 -0.97
N PHE A 376 21.26 -31.54 -1.32
CA PHE A 376 22.06 -31.65 -2.55
C PHE A 376 21.23 -31.50 -3.82
N ARG A 377 19.93 -31.78 -3.74
CA ARG A 377 18.96 -31.64 -4.83
C ARG A 377 18.32 -30.27 -4.95
N LEU A 378 18.56 -29.35 -4.02
CA LEU A 378 17.98 -27.99 -4.07
C LEU A 378 18.19 -27.36 -5.45
N ASP A 379 17.12 -26.77 -5.97
CA ASP A 379 17.14 -26.07 -7.24
C ASP A 379 17.80 -24.67 -7.13
N GLY A 380 18.32 -24.17 -8.24
CA GLY A 380 18.92 -22.84 -8.33
C GLY A 380 20.44 -22.81 -8.15
N ASN A 381 21.15 -22.17 -9.08
CA ASN A 381 22.61 -22.06 -9.08
C ASN A 381 23.12 -20.74 -8.46
N ASP A 382 22.30 -20.08 -7.64
CA ASP A 382 22.73 -18.84 -6.99
C ASP A 382 23.89 -19.11 -5.99
N PRO A 383 24.78 -18.13 -5.77
CA PRO A 383 25.95 -18.32 -4.91
C PRO A 383 25.62 -18.72 -3.47
N LEU A 384 24.49 -18.30 -2.91
CA LEU A 384 24.11 -18.62 -1.53
C LEU A 384 23.71 -20.09 -1.42
N THR A 385 22.86 -20.58 -2.32
CA THR A 385 22.44 -21.98 -2.36
C THR A 385 23.62 -22.90 -2.63
N SER A 386 24.50 -22.56 -3.56
CA SER A 386 25.69 -23.38 -3.83
C SER A 386 26.67 -23.45 -2.65
N ARG A 387 26.87 -22.36 -1.90
CA ARG A 387 27.67 -22.37 -0.67
C ARG A 387 27.04 -23.21 0.43
N PHE A 388 25.72 -23.13 0.59
CA PHE A 388 24.97 -23.93 1.56
C PHE A 388 25.07 -25.44 1.26
N VAL A 389 24.87 -25.82 -0.01
CA VAL A 389 25.03 -27.22 -0.44
C VAL A 389 26.46 -27.71 -0.20
N HIS A 390 27.46 -26.88 -0.51
CA HIS A 390 28.86 -27.21 -0.29
C HIS A 390 29.21 -27.40 1.19
N SER A 391 28.71 -26.55 2.09
CA SER A 391 28.97 -26.71 3.53
C SER A 391 28.37 -28.01 4.08
N VAL A 392 27.13 -28.31 3.70
CA VAL A 392 26.45 -29.55 4.10
C VAL A 392 27.16 -30.78 3.53
N PHE A 393 27.66 -30.70 2.29
CA PHE A 393 28.46 -31.77 1.69
C PHE A 393 29.72 -32.08 2.49
N MET A 394 30.48 -31.05 2.87
CA MET A 394 31.71 -31.23 3.64
C MET A 394 31.42 -31.85 5.02
N GLU A 395 30.35 -31.39 5.68
CA GLU A 395 29.92 -31.95 6.97
C GLU A 395 29.43 -33.40 6.85
N TYR A 396 28.66 -33.71 5.80
CA TYR A 396 28.19 -35.05 5.53
C TYR A 396 29.35 -36.03 5.31
N LEU A 397 30.33 -35.66 4.47
CA LEU A 397 31.51 -36.49 4.26
C LEU A 397 32.34 -36.68 5.52
N LYS A 398 32.43 -35.68 6.39
CA LYS A 398 33.14 -35.82 7.67
C LYS A 398 32.49 -36.88 8.58
N ILE A 399 31.17 -37.05 8.50
CA ILE A 399 30.41 -37.99 9.34
C ILE A 399 30.32 -39.37 8.69
N VAL A 400 29.93 -39.43 7.41
CA VAL A 400 29.60 -40.67 6.69
C VAL A 400 30.80 -41.23 5.90
N GLY A 401 31.74 -40.37 5.51
CA GLY A 401 32.97 -40.74 4.79
C GLY A 401 32.80 -40.96 3.28
N LYS A 402 31.62 -41.38 2.81
CA LYS A 402 31.37 -41.77 1.41
C LYS A 402 29.97 -41.37 0.93
N LEU A 403 29.74 -41.40 -0.38
CA LEU A 403 28.47 -40.99 -1.00
C LEU A 403 27.58 -42.17 -1.41
N THR A 404 27.89 -43.40 -0.99
CA THR A 404 27.17 -44.62 -1.42
C THR A 404 25.67 -44.62 -1.09
N HIS A 405 25.23 -43.83 -0.10
CA HIS A 405 23.82 -43.70 0.27
C HIS A 405 23.07 -42.58 -0.47
N ILE A 406 23.79 -41.80 -1.30
CA ILE A 406 23.21 -40.70 -2.07
C ILE A 406 22.87 -41.21 -3.48
N GLY A 407 21.69 -40.88 -3.99
CA GLY A 407 21.25 -41.28 -5.32
C GLY A 407 22.21 -40.85 -6.44
N VAL A 408 22.31 -41.66 -7.49
CA VAL A 408 23.16 -41.42 -8.67
C VAL A 408 22.92 -40.03 -9.27
N ASP A 409 21.65 -39.66 -9.52
CA ASP A 409 21.29 -38.35 -10.08
C ASP A 409 21.67 -37.18 -9.16
N THR A 410 21.61 -37.40 -7.85
CA THR A 410 21.98 -36.41 -6.84
C THR A 410 23.49 -36.18 -6.84
N ARG A 411 24.29 -37.26 -6.93
CA ARG A 411 25.76 -37.18 -7.05
C ARG A 411 26.19 -36.42 -8.32
N LEU A 412 25.53 -36.68 -9.46
CA LEU A 412 25.80 -35.96 -10.72
C LEU A 412 25.47 -34.47 -10.63
N ARG A 413 24.33 -34.12 -10.02
CA ARG A 413 23.94 -32.72 -9.78
C ARG A 413 24.93 -32.02 -8.85
N LEU A 414 25.30 -32.68 -7.77
CA LEU A 414 26.26 -32.18 -6.79
C LEU A 414 27.62 -31.91 -7.44
N LEU A 415 28.14 -32.84 -8.24
CA LEU A 415 29.39 -32.67 -9.00
C LEU A 415 29.36 -31.39 -9.86
N ARG A 416 28.31 -31.23 -10.68
CA ARG A 416 28.16 -30.06 -11.56
C ARG A 416 28.07 -28.77 -10.76
N ARG A 417 27.34 -28.78 -9.65
CA ARG A 417 27.20 -27.61 -8.76
C ARG A 417 28.53 -27.22 -8.14
N LEU A 418 29.28 -28.18 -7.59
CA LEU A 418 30.59 -27.95 -6.97
C LEU A 418 31.63 -27.49 -8.00
N ALA A 419 31.64 -28.10 -9.20
CA ALA A 419 32.47 -27.66 -10.33
C ALA A 419 32.11 -26.25 -10.83
N GLY A 420 30.86 -25.82 -10.60
CA GLY A 420 30.35 -24.48 -10.91
C GLY A 420 30.82 -23.38 -9.94
N ILE A 421 31.28 -23.73 -8.73
CA ILE A 421 31.79 -22.81 -7.71
C ILE A 421 33.28 -23.03 -7.43
N ASP A 422 33.88 -22.24 -6.53
CA ASP A 422 35.30 -22.36 -6.18
C ASP A 422 35.56 -23.53 -5.20
N ALA A 423 35.15 -24.74 -5.59
CA ALA A 423 35.20 -25.94 -4.76
C ALA A 423 35.71 -27.16 -5.55
N LEU A 424 36.82 -26.98 -6.29
CA LEU A 424 37.36 -28.00 -7.19
C LEU A 424 37.76 -29.28 -6.43
N ASP A 425 38.35 -29.17 -5.24
CA ASP A 425 38.69 -30.33 -4.39
C ASP A 425 37.46 -31.17 -4.03
N SER A 426 36.36 -30.50 -3.71
CA SER A 426 35.08 -31.17 -3.41
C SER A 426 34.48 -31.82 -4.65
N ALA A 427 34.58 -31.17 -5.81
CA ALA A 427 34.15 -31.75 -7.09
C ALA A 427 34.97 -33.01 -7.45
N GLU A 428 36.30 -32.96 -7.32
CA GLU A 428 37.17 -34.12 -7.52
C GLU A 428 36.84 -35.26 -6.53
N THR A 429 36.49 -34.93 -5.28
CA THR A 429 36.04 -35.93 -4.30
C THR A 429 34.78 -36.66 -4.77
N VAL A 430 33.76 -35.93 -5.25
CA VAL A 430 32.54 -36.54 -5.80
C VAL A 430 32.87 -37.35 -7.07
N LEU A 431 33.77 -36.86 -7.92
CA LEU A 431 34.21 -37.56 -9.13
C LEU A 431 34.87 -38.91 -8.80
N ASN A 432 35.71 -38.97 -7.77
CA ASN A 432 36.37 -40.21 -7.34
C ASN A 432 35.35 -41.24 -6.82
N GLU A 433 34.35 -40.80 -6.06
CA GLU A 433 33.24 -41.65 -5.61
C GLU A 433 32.42 -42.18 -6.80
N ILE A 434 32.13 -41.33 -7.80
CA ILE A 434 31.43 -41.72 -9.03
C ILE A 434 32.27 -42.72 -9.85
N THR A 435 33.58 -42.49 -9.97
CA THR A 435 34.49 -43.35 -10.74
C THR A 435 34.63 -44.74 -10.11
N SER A 436 34.52 -44.82 -8.78
CA SER A 436 34.59 -46.08 -8.04
C SER A 436 33.28 -46.88 -8.08
N ASP A 437 32.18 -46.25 -8.51
CA ASP A 437 30.86 -46.88 -8.60
C ASP A 437 30.67 -47.52 -9.98
N ARG A 438 30.57 -48.86 -10.01
CA ARG A 438 30.43 -49.63 -11.26
C ARG A 438 29.15 -49.29 -12.02
N ASP A 439 28.08 -48.95 -11.30
CA ASP A 439 26.79 -48.62 -11.91
C ASP A 439 26.84 -47.25 -12.62
N MET A 440 27.84 -46.43 -12.30
CA MET A 440 28.04 -45.10 -12.89
C MET A 440 29.13 -45.06 -13.97
N ALA A 441 29.72 -46.19 -14.36
CA ALA A 441 30.84 -46.26 -15.30
C ALA A 441 30.57 -45.53 -16.63
N ALA A 442 29.31 -45.54 -17.11
CA ALA A 442 28.90 -44.87 -18.34
C ALA A 442 28.90 -43.34 -18.24
N GLN A 443 28.74 -42.77 -17.04
CA GLN A 443 28.68 -41.33 -16.80
C GLN A 443 30.04 -40.72 -16.44
N VAL A 444 31.05 -41.55 -16.16
CA VAL A 444 32.41 -41.09 -15.78
C VAL A 444 33.04 -40.16 -16.82
N PRO A 445 32.99 -40.42 -18.15
CA PRO A 445 33.56 -39.52 -19.15
C PRO A 445 32.97 -38.11 -19.11
N THR A 446 31.64 -38.01 -19.04
CA THR A 446 30.93 -36.73 -18.92
C THR A 446 31.31 -35.99 -17.64
N CYS A 447 31.43 -36.71 -16.52
CA CYS A 447 31.82 -36.15 -15.23
C CYS A 447 33.26 -35.61 -15.25
N LEU A 448 34.20 -36.36 -15.82
CA LEU A 448 35.59 -35.93 -16.02
C LEU A 448 35.64 -34.63 -16.83
N LEU A 449 34.92 -34.56 -17.95
CA LEU A 449 34.88 -33.36 -18.79
C LEU A 449 34.36 -32.12 -18.03
N VAL A 450 33.34 -32.28 -17.18
CA VAL A 450 32.82 -31.18 -16.34
C VAL A 450 33.91 -30.64 -15.39
N VAL A 451 34.66 -31.51 -14.72
CA VAL A 451 35.72 -31.11 -13.78
C VAL A 451 36.93 -30.54 -14.52
N ILE A 452 37.31 -31.08 -15.67
CA ILE A 452 38.38 -30.55 -16.54
C ILE A 452 38.06 -29.11 -16.94
N ASN A 453 36.87 -28.86 -17.49
CA ASN A 453 36.44 -27.51 -17.90
C ASN A 453 36.41 -26.54 -16.72
N ALA A 454 35.98 -27.01 -15.55
CA ALA A 454 35.98 -26.23 -14.32
C ALA A 454 37.40 -25.87 -13.84
N ALA A 455 38.35 -26.79 -13.95
CA ALA A 455 39.76 -26.58 -13.62
C ALA A 455 40.44 -25.60 -14.61
N GLU A 456 40.23 -25.80 -15.92
CA GLU A 456 40.77 -24.91 -16.97
C GLU A 456 40.26 -23.48 -16.80
N LYS A 457 38.93 -23.30 -16.61
CA LYS A 457 38.29 -21.99 -16.42
C LYS A 457 38.86 -21.23 -15.22
N ARG A 458 39.35 -21.93 -14.20
CA ARG A 458 39.93 -21.36 -12.97
C ARG A 458 41.46 -21.28 -13.01
N GLY A 459 42.10 -21.68 -14.11
CA GLY A 459 43.54 -21.61 -14.27
C GLY A 459 44.32 -22.75 -13.59
N HIS A 460 43.66 -23.80 -13.11
CA HIS A 460 44.31 -24.99 -12.52
C HIS A 460 44.83 -25.94 -13.61
N ARG A 461 45.82 -25.48 -14.40
CA ARG A 461 46.32 -26.16 -15.61
C ARG A 461 46.84 -27.57 -15.34
N GLU A 462 47.61 -27.78 -14.26
CA GLU A 462 48.15 -29.11 -13.93
C GLU A 462 47.05 -30.11 -13.57
N ARG A 463 46.04 -29.67 -12.81
CA ARG A 463 44.89 -30.52 -12.45
C ARG A 463 44.09 -30.90 -13.69
N ALA A 464 43.81 -29.93 -14.55
CA ALA A 464 43.12 -30.16 -15.82
C ALA A 464 43.90 -31.15 -16.71
N ALA A 465 45.22 -31.01 -16.80
CA ALA A 465 46.07 -31.91 -17.57
C ALA A 465 46.00 -33.37 -17.06
N ARG A 466 46.10 -33.58 -15.74
CA ARG A 466 45.97 -34.92 -15.13
C ARG A 466 44.61 -35.57 -15.41
N LEU A 467 43.52 -34.83 -15.21
CA LEU A 467 42.17 -35.34 -15.46
C LEU A 467 41.92 -35.61 -16.95
N ARG A 468 42.50 -34.79 -17.84
CA ARG A 468 42.46 -35.02 -19.29
C ARG A 468 43.22 -36.28 -19.68
N GLU A 469 44.40 -36.51 -19.12
CA GLU A 469 45.16 -37.75 -19.34
C GLU A 469 44.35 -38.97 -18.86
N GLN A 470 43.70 -38.89 -17.70
CA GLN A 470 42.82 -39.95 -17.19
C GLN A 470 41.66 -40.24 -18.16
N LEU A 471 41.00 -39.20 -18.68
CA LEU A 471 39.90 -39.35 -19.64
C LEU A 471 40.36 -39.98 -20.96
N LEU A 472 41.48 -39.53 -21.52
CA LEU A 472 42.02 -40.04 -22.79
C LEU A 472 42.56 -41.47 -22.68
N SER A 473 43.17 -41.83 -21.54
CA SER A 473 43.75 -43.16 -21.32
C SER A 473 42.72 -44.23 -20.98
N HIS A 474 41.73 -43.89 -20.14
CA HIS A 474 40.76 -44.87 -19.65
C HIS A 474 39.48 -44.94 -20.50
N PHE A 475 39.14 -43.86 -21.22
CA PHE A 475 37.92 -43.79 -22.05
C PHE A 475 38.18 -43.21 -23.45
N PRO A 476 39.13 -43.78 -24.23
CA PRO A 476 39.56 -43.24 -25.52
C PRO A 476 38.43 -43.16 -26.56
N ASP A 477 37.43 -44.05 -26.50
CA ASP A 477 36.32 -44.12 -27.46
C ASP A 477 35.13 -43.22 -27.10
N SER A 478 35.16 -42.56 -25.94
CA SER A 478 34.08 -41.67 -25.49
C SER A 478 33.93 -40.44 -26.39
N GLU A 479 32.73 -39.86 -26.41
CA GLU A 479 32.48 -38.62 -27.14
C GLU A 479 33.28 -37.46 -26.53
N GLU A 480 33.40 -37.44 -25.20
CA GLU A 480 34.15 -36.45 -24.44
C GLU A 480 35.65 -36.47 -24.73
N ALA A 481 36.24 -37.66 -24.88
CA ALA A 481 37.64 -37.80 -25.31
C ALA A 481 37.86 -37.23 -26.71
N ARG A 482 36.94 -37.50 -27.65
CA ARG A 482 36.97 -36.95 -29.02
C ARG A 482 36.83 -35.42 -29.03
N LEU A 483 35.95 -34.87 -28.20
CA LEU A 483 35.78 -33.42 -28.05
C LEU A 483 37.07 -32.74 -27.56
N LEU A 484 37.75 -33.32 -26.57
CA LEU A 484 39.01 -32.78 -26.05
C LEU A 484 40.19 -32.94 -27.02
N GLY A 485 40.22 -34.03 -27.79
CA GLY A 485 41.25 -34.29 -28.81
C GLY A 485 41.19 -33.32 -30.00
N ASN A 486 39.99 -32.83 -30.34
CA ASN A 486 39.79 -31.86 -31.43
C ASN A 486 40.03 -30.40 -31.02
N MET A 487 40.04 -30.09 -29.71
CA MET A 487 40.43 -28.77 -29.22
C MET A 487 41.95 -28.62 -29.27
N LYS A 488 42.46 -27.97 -30.32
CA LYS A 488 43.88 -27.59 -30.46
C LYS A 488 44.38 -26.95 -29.16
N GLN A 489 45.52 -27.44 -28.68
CA GLN A 489 46.22 -26.88 -27.53
C GLN A 489 46.45 -25.37 -27.72
N PRO A 490 46.07 -24.51 -26.76
CA PRO A 490 46.62 -23.16 -26.72
C PRO A 490 48.08 -23.28 -26.32
N VAL A 491 48.95 -22.86 -27.24
CA VAL A 491 50.42 -22.77 -27.09
C VAL A 491 50.79 -21.95 -25.85
#